data_AF-A0A5Q6PJW7-F1
#
_entry.id   AF-A0A5Q6PJW7-F1
#
_cell.length_a   1.000
_cell.length_b   1.000
_cell.length_c   1.000
_cell.angle_alpha   90.00
_cell.angle_beta   90.00
_cell.angle_gamma   90.00
#
_symmetry.space_group_name_H-M   'P 1'
#
loop_
_entity.id
_entity.type
_entity.pdbx_description
1 polymer ?
#
loop_
_entity_poly.entity_id
_entity_poly.type
_entity_poly.pdbx_seq_one_letter_code
_entity_poly.pdbx_strand_id
1 'polypeptide(L)'
;MNDYLMKFRRAKQEDTLEKMVEGAIDAVKDHENFDSGSRFRIELEIESAYDKRLKEMALGNVELPEPSSTCASEKSQEKYDPEKMLKEQLSKL
;
A
#
# COMPACT_ATOMS: atom_id res chain seq x y z
N MET A 1 11.06 5.49 -18.01
CA MET A 1 10.97 5.80 -16.56
C MET A 1 11.18 4.49 -15.81
N ASN A 2 12.26 4.35 -15.05
CA ASN A 2 12.59 3.12 -14.32
C ASN A 2 11.79 3.12 -13.01
N ASP A 3 10.86 2.17 -12.84
CA ASP A 3 10.05 2.12 -11.62
C ASP A 3 10.82 1.40 -10.50
N TYR A 4 11.58 2.16 -9.71
CA TYR A 4 12.33 1.65 -8.56
C TYR A 4 11.39 1.11 -7.46
N LEU A 5 10.19 1.66 -7.31
CA LEU A 5 9.23 1.22 -6.28
C LEU A 5 8.79 -0.23 -6.53
N MET A 6 8.52 -0.60 -7.78
CA MET A 6 8.17 -1.98 -8.13
C MET A 6 9.31 -2.98 -7.88
N LYS A 7 10.57 -2.54 -8.00
CA LYS A 7 11.74 -3.36 -7.64
C LYS A 7 11.84 -3.51 -6.13
N PHE A 8 11.72 -2.41 -5.38
CA PHE A 8 11.83 -2.38 -3.92
C PHE A 8 10.68 -3.10 -3.19
N ARG A 9 9.49 -3.22 -3.80
CA ARG A 9 8.39 -4.06 -3.28
C ARG A 9 8.73 -5.55 -3.11
N ARG A 10 9.80 -6.03 -3.77
CA ARG A 10 10.32 -7.38 -3.59
C ARG A 10 11.03 -7.57 -2.26
N ALA A 11 11.58 -6.51 -1.68
CA ALA A 11 12.20 -6.56 -0.36
C ALA A 11 11.12 -6.81 0.71
N LYS A 12 11.39 -7.80 1.57
CA LYS A 12 10.52 -8.18 2.70
C LYS A 12 11.05 -7.71 4.05
N GLN A 13 12.33 -7.37 4.10
CA GLN A 13 13.03 -6.87 5.30
C GLN A 13 13.68 -5.53 4.96
N GLU A 14 13.81 -4.67 5.96
CA GLU A 14 14.42 -3.34 5.83
C GLU A 14 15.89 -3.45 5.41
N ASP A 15 16.70 -4.32 6.04
CA ASP A 15 18.10 -4.56 5.65
C ASP A 15 18.28 -4.97 4.18
N THR A 16 17.30 -5.72 3.64
CA THR A 16 17.33 -6.11 2.22
C THR A 16 17.01 -4.92 1.33
N LEU A 17 16.05 -4.09 1.74
CA LEU A 17 15.67 -2.89 1.03
C LEU A 17 16.83 -1.89 0.99
N GLU A 18 17.55 -1.69 2.10
CA GLU A 18 18.72 -0.82 2.19
C GLU A 18 19.80 -1.24 1.19
N LYS A 19 20.18 -2.52 1.18
CA LYS A 19 21.16 -3.05 0.21
C LYS A 19 20.73 -2.88 -1.24
N MET A 20 19.42 -3.00 -1.52
CA MET A 20 18.90 -2.77 -2.87
C MET A 20 18.96 -1.30 -3.28
N VAL A 21 18.80 -0.37 -2.34
CA VAL A 21 18.90 1.07 -2.57
C VAL A 21 20.36 1.47 -2.80
N GLU A 22 21.27 1.02 -1.94
CA GLU A 22 22.71 1.24 -2.10
C GLU A 22 23.20 0.76 -3.48
N GLY A 23 22.87 -0.47 -3.84
CA GLY A 23 23.24 -1.02 -5.15
C GLY A 23 22.61 -0.27 -6.33
N ALA A 24 21.44 0.32 -6.16
CA ALA A 24 20.82 1.16 -7.19
C ALA A 24 21.54 2.51 -7.33
N ILE A 25 21.95 3.14 -6.22
CA ILE A 25 22.69 4.40 -6.22
C ILE A 25 24.08 4.19 -6.83
N ASP A 26 24.79 3.14 -6.43
CA ASP A 26 26.12 2.83 -6.96
C ASP A 26 26.05 2.54 -8.47
N ALA A 27 25.04 1.82 -8.95
CA ALA A 27 24.82 1.60 -10.37
C ALA A 27 24.58 2.91 -11.15
N VAL A 28 23.98 3.93 -10.53
CA VAL A 28 23.78 5.27 -11.14
C VAL A 28 25.09 6.05 -11.17
N LYS A 29 25.90 5.96 -10.10
CA LYS A 29 27.21 6.63 -10.00
C LYS A 29 28.21 6.06 -11.01
N ASP A 30 28.25 4.74 -11.15
CA ASP A 30 29.14 4.02 -12.07
C ASP A 30 28.73 4.18 -13.54
N HIS A 31 27.52 4.71 -13.80
CA HIS A 31 27.04 4.91 -15.15
C HIS A 31 27.71 6.13 -15.81
N GLU A 32 28.70 5.85 -16.67
CA GLU A 32 29.53 6.85 -17.36
C GLU A 32 28.72 7.87 -18.19
N ASN A 33 27.54 7.49 -18.68
CA ASN A 33 26.73 8.33 -19.57
C ASN A 33 25.75 9.28 -18.85
N PHE A 34 25.61 9.21 -17.54
CA PHE A 34 24.73 10.15 -16.83
C PHE A 34 25.50 11.41 -16.44
N ASP A 35 25.02 12.56 -16.92
CA ASP A 35 25.47 13.85 -16.41
C ASP A 35 25.06 14.03 -14.94
N SER A 36 25.67 14.98 -14.24
CA SER A 36 25.42 15.23 -12.82
C SER A 36 23.96 15.56 -12.50
N GLY A 37 23.23 16.25 -13.38
CA GLY A 37 21.83 16.59 -13.19
C GLY A 37 20.88 15.41 -13.45
N SER A 38 21.24 14.53 -14.38
CA SER A 38 20.55 13.27 -14.62
C SER A 38 20.77 12.29 -13.47
N ARG A 39 22.00 12.16 -12.96
CA ARG A 39 22.31 11.35 -11.77
C ARG A 39 21.49 11.80 -10.57
N PHE A 40 21.53 13.10 -10.25
CA PHE A 40 20.78 13.67 -9.13
C PHE A 40 19.27 13.37 -9.22
N ARG A 41 18.67 13.51 -10.41
CA ARG A 41 17.24 13.20 -10.60
C ARG A 41 16.92 11.72 -10.37
N ILE A 42 17.79 10.82 -10.84
CA ILE A 42 17.59 9.38 -10.66
C ILE A 42 17.79 8.99 -9.19
N GLU A 43 18.78 9.56 -8.50
CA GLU A 43 18.99 9.36 -7.06
C GLU A 43 17.76 9.80 -6.26
N LEU A 44 17.17 10.97 -6.56
CA LEU A 44 15.92 11.41 -5.94
C LEU A 44 14.75 10.44 -6.21
N GLU A 45 14.66 9.86 -7.40
CA GLU A 45 13.64 8.84 -7.71
C GLU A 45 13.85 7.57 -6.87
N ILE A 46 15.10 7.15 -6.68
CA ILE A 46 15.47 6.01 -5.83
C ILE A 46 15.10 6.29 -4.37
N GLU A 47 15.48 7.44 -3.82
CA GLU A 47 15.16 7.83 -2.44
C GLU A 47 13.64 7.93 -2.21
N SER A 48 12.92 8.52 -3.17
CA SER A 48 11.45 8.60 -3.11
C SER A 48 10.79 7.22 -3.09
N ALA A 49 11.33 6.27 -3.88
CA ALA A 49 10.83 4.90 -3.90
C ALA A 49 11.16 4.15 -2.61
N TYR A 50 12.33 4.40 -2.02
CA TYR A 50 12.73 3.84 -0.73
C TYR A 50 11.80 4.27 0.41
N ASP A 51 11.55 5.57 0.55
CA ASP A 51 10.64 6.11 1.57
C ASP A 51 9.21 5.55 1.43
N LYS A 52 8.70 5.47 0.19
CA LYS A 52 7.39 4.85 -0.08
C LYS A 52 7.38 3.39 0.35
N ARG A 53 8.45 2.63 0.08
CA ARG A 53 8.51 1.22 0.44
C ARG A 53 8.61 1.02 1.96
N LEU A 54 9.39 1.85 2.67
CA LEU A 54 9.43 1.84 4.13
C LEU A 54 8.04 2.09 4.73
N LYS A 55 7.30 3.07 4.20
CA LYS A 55 5.91 3.33 4.62
C LYS A 55 5.01 2.13 4.37
N GLU A 56 5.11 1.47 3.21
CA GLU A 56 4.35 0.24 2.92
C GLU A 56 4.71 -0.90 3.90
N MET A 57 5.98 -1.04 4.28
CA MET A 57 6.43 -2.04 5.25
C MET A 57 5.91 -1.73 6.66
N ALA A 58 6.00 -0.47 7.09
CA ALA A 58 5.49 -0.02 8.39
C ALA A 58 3.96 -0.20 8.48
N LEU A 59 3.22 0.12 7.41
CA LEU A 59 1.76 -0.08 7.35
C LEU A 59 1.37 -1.55 7.25
N GLY A 60 2.17 -2.40 6.61
CA GLY A 60 1.95 -3.85 6.56
C GLY A 60 2.20 -4.56 7.89
N ASN A 61 2.99 -3.95 8.78
CA ASN A 61 3.22 -4.39 10.15
C ASN A 61 2.20 -3.82 11.15
N VAL A 62 1.28 -2.94 10.70
CA VAL A 62 0.10 -2.61 11.49
C VAL A 62 -0.76 -3.86 11.46
N GLU A 63 -0.84 -4.57 12.59
CA GLU A 63 -1.83 -5.61 12.81
C GLU A 63 -3.19 -5.04 12.39
N LEU A 64 -3.65 -5.42 11.20
CA LEU A 64 -5.06 -5.31 10.86
C LEU A 64 -5.78 -6.04 11.99
N PRO A 65 -6.73 -5.41 12.71
CA PRO A 65 -7.52 -6.15 13.67
C PRO A 65 -8.06 -7.38 12.95
N GLU A 66 -7.79 -8.56 13.51
CA GLU A 66 -8.22 -9.82 12.90
C GLU A 66 -9.68 -9.65 12.44
N PRO A 67 -10.03 -10.07 11.20
CA PRO A 67 -11.42 -10.05 10.81
C PRO A 67 -12.16 -10.92 11.82
N SER A 68 -13.01 -10.30 12.64
CA SER A 68 -13.71 -10.96 13.73
C SER A 68 -14.55 -12.10 13.17
N SER A 69 -13.97 -13.30 13.14
CA SER A 69 -14.63 -14.54 12.76
C SER A 69 -15.47 -15.02 13.94
N THR A 70 -16.49 -14.25 14.29
CA THR A 70 -17.67 -14.74 14.99
C THR A 70 -18.83 -13.77 14.80
N CYS A 71 -19.78 -14.13 13.96
CA CYS A 71 -21.18 -13.95 14.31
C CYS A 71 -21.92 -15.22 13.95
N ALA A 72 -21.76 -16.24 14.79
CA ALA A 72 -22.83 -17.20 14.96
C ALA A 72 -23.99 -16.46 15.65
N SER A 73 -25.03 -16.13 14.90
CA SER A 73 -26.31 -15.78 15.47
C SER A 73 -27.41 -16.30 14.54
N GLU A 74 -27.81 -17.55 14.76
CA GLU A 74 -29.13 -18.03 14.38
C GLU A 74 -30.17 -17.16 15.08
N LYS A 75 -30.67 -16.12 14.40
CA LYS A 75 -31.96 -15.50 14.71
C LYS A 75 -32.65 -15.16 13.39
N SER A 76 -33.63 -16.00 13.09
CA SER A 76 -34.85 -15.70 12.34
C SER A 76 -34.71 -14.70 11.20
N GLN A 77 -34.66 -15.23 9.96
CA GLN A 77 -35.00 -14.47 8.76
C GLN A 77 -36.46 -14.01 8.86
N GLU A 78 -36.70 -12.89 9.52
CA GLU A 78 -37.93 -12.14 9.29
C GLU A 78 -37.80 -11.52 7.90
N LYS A 79 -38.60 -12.03 6.96
CA LYS A 79 -38.59 -11.64 5.56
C LYS A 79 -38.69 -10.11 5.45
N TYR A 80 -37.66 -9.50 4.88
CA TYR A 80 -37.67 -8.10 4.49
C TYR A 80 -38.81 -7.86 3.49
N ASP A 81 -39.84 -7.11 3.90
CA ASP A 81 -40.91 -6.63 3.02
C ASP A 81 -40.73 -5.11 2.79
N PRO A 82 -40.12 -4.70 1.68
CA PRO A 82 -39.83 -3.31 1.38
C PRO A 82 -41.10 -2.45 1.23
N GLU A 83 -42.25 -3.04 0.91
CA GLU A 83 -43.50 -2.28 0.77
C GLU A 83 -44.01 -1.77 2.12
N LYS A 84 -43.73 -2.50 3.20
CA LYS A 84 -44.17 -2.13 4.55
C LYS A 84 -43.40 -0.93 5.10
N MET A 85 -42.08 -0.88 4.90
CA MET A 85 -41.26 0.28 5.30
C MET A 85 -41.62 1.55 4.53
N LEU A 86 -41.91 1.43 3.23
CA LEU A 86 -42.28 2.59 2.41
C LEU A 86 -43.59 3.22 2.90
N LYS A 87 -44.58 2.38 3.25
CA LYS A 87 -45.87 2.84 3.79
C LYS A 87 -45.72 3.53 5.14
N GLU A 88 -44.89 3.01 6.04
CA GLU A 88 -44.63 3.64 7.34
C GLU A 88 -43.88 4.98 7.24
N GLN A 89 -42.97 5.13 6.27
CA GLN A 89 -42.26 6.40 6.03
C GLN A 89 -43.21 7.48 5.48
N LEU A 90 -44.11 7.11 4.56
CA LEU A 90 -45.06 8.05 3.96
C LEU A 90 -46.20 8.45 4.91
N SER A 91 -46.51 7.63 5.91
CA SER A 91 -47.56 7.92 6.90
C SER A 91 -47.12 8.90 8.00
N LYS A 92 -45.85 9.28 8.04
CA LYS A 92 -45.27 10.23 9.01
C LYS A 92 -45.08 11.65 8.44
N LEU A 93 -45.48 11.88 7.19
CA LEU A 93 -45.58 13.19 6.54
C LEU A 93 -47.04 13.68 6.59
#